data_AF-A0A6C0AGB8-F1
#
_entry.id   AF-A0A6C0AGB8-F1
#
_cell.length_a   1.000
_cell.length_b   1.000
_cell.length_c   1.000
_cell.angle_alpha   90.00
_cell.angle_beta   90.00
_cell.angle_gamma   90.00
#
_symmetry.space_group_name_H-M   'P 1'
#
loop_
_entity.id
_entity.type
_entity.pdbx_description
1 polymer ?
#
loop_
_entity_poly.entity_id
_entity_poly.type
_entity_poly.pdbx_seq_one_letter_code
_entity_poly.pdbx_strand_id
1 'polypeptide(L)'
;MEWNNWPKQLPLIIQKQNHYKAIQILDLFYKNNSLNDPLILINQQNKILNDIKFISHIKYIYNLIISYIKSNQLNPDFNTILSLVNQSKYSHKIFLFTTKYQYKSNYVNLLPIHPYAFGISQNIEQNQWVNICKNSNIPNTLCIEWNQHIFNKLRIRISKESNFYLDIKTNNLKYNIIREYGHLIYNFEQNSNNPQIQTISFKTNIDEKYKELIGIISISYSPISDTYDHNNSIQYIKTLQNLMKQISNVQNIIYHDYKINQQNIQEYKEHFDNKFDILKQITQN
;
A
#
# COMPACT_ATOMS: atom_id res chain seq x y z
N MET A 1 0.52 -22.02 31.90
CA MET A 1 0.07 -20.66 31.53
C MET A 1 0.99 -20.16 30.43
N GLU A 2 0.46 -19.62 29.35
CA GLU A 2 1.28 -19.11 28.23
C GLU A 2 1.72 -17.66 28.47
N TRP A 3 2.94 -17.32 28.04
CA TRP A 3 3.53 -15.98 28.21
C TRP A 3 2.75 -14.85 27.53
N ASN A 4 1.95 -15.16 26.52
CA ASN A 4 1.13 -14.19 25.77
C ASN A 4 -0.29 -14.03 26.33
N ASN A 5 -0.67 -14.82 27.34
CA ASN A 5 -2.05 -14.89 27.84
C ASN A 5 -2.13 -14.82 29.37
N TRP A 6 -1.00 -14.68 30.05
CA TRP A 6 -0.95 -14.54 31.50
C TRP A 6 -1.80 -13.37 32.04
N PRO A 7 -1.97 -12.20 31.36
CA PRO A 7 -2.80 -11.13 31.91
C PRO A 7 -4.27 -11.54 32.11
N LYS A 8 -4.74 -12.54 31.34
CA LYS A 8 -6.11 -13.09 31.46
C LYS A 8 -6.17 -14.27 32.43
N GLN A 9 -5.15 -15.12 32.44
CA GLN A 9 -5.14 -16.33 33.26
C GLN A 9 -4.75 -16.07 34.73
N LEU A 10 -3.83 -15.12 34.97
CA LEU A 10 -3.28 -14.85 36.30
C LEU A 10 -4.33 -14.36 37.32
N PRO A 11 -5.29 -13.47 36.98
CA PRO A 11 -6.36 -13.09 37.91
C PRO A 11 -7.17 -14.29 38.43
N LEU A 12 -7.44 -15.28 37.57
CA LEU A 12 -8.15 -16.50 37.95
C LEU A 12 -7.33 -17.39 38.89
N ILE A 13 -6.00 -17.38 38.76
CA ILE A 13 -5.10 -18.08 39.68
C ILE A 13 -5.12 -17.38 41.03
N ILE A 14 -4.97 -16.05 41.07
CA ILE A 14 -4.97 -15.24 42.30
C ILE A 14 -6.27 -15.46 43.10
N GLN A 15 -7.44 -15.45 42.43
CA GLN A 15 -8.74 -15.66 43.07
C GLN A 15 -8.88 -17.02 43.78
N LYS A 16 -8.13 -18.03 43.34
CA LYS A 16 -8.17 -19.38 43.93
C LYS A 16 -7.22 -19.55 45.11
N GLN A 17 -6.36 -18.57 45.38
CA GLN A 17 -5.38 -18.65 46.46
C GLN A 17 -5.87 -17.99 47.75
N ASN A 18 -5.27 -18.37 48.88
CA ASN A 18 -5.48 -17.66 50.14
C ASN A 18 -4.89 -16.23 50.09
N HIS A 19 -5.31 -15.37 51.01
CA HIS A 19 -4.95 -13.95 51.02
C HIS A 19 -3.44 -13.69 50.96
N TYR A 20 -2.64 -14.46 51.71
CA TYR A 20 -1.18 -14.29 51.75
C TYR A 20 -0.51 -14.65 50.42
N LYS A 21 -0.84 -15.82 49.83
CA LYS A 21 -0.31 -16.25 48.54
C LYS A 21 -0.78 -15.33 47.40
N ALA A 22 -2.03 -14.87 47.45
CA ALA A 22 -2.56 -13.92 46.49
C ALA A 22 -1.74 -12.61 46.45
N ILE A 23 -1.33 -12.08 47.62
CA ILE A 23 -0.46 -10.90 47.71
C ILE A 23 0.92 -11.19 47.09
N GLN A 24 1.54 -12.33 47.41
CA GLN A 24 2.85 -12.69 46.84
C GLN A 24 2.81 -12.74 45.30
N ILE A 25 1.74 -13.28 44.72
CA ILE A 25 1.56 -13.35 43.26
C ILE A 25 1.34 -11.96 42.66
N LEU A 26 0.53 -11.12 43.30
CA LEU A 26 0.32 -9.73 42.87
C LEU A 26 1.64 -8.94 42.86
N ASP A 27 2.45 -9.09 43.91
CA ASP A 27 3.74 -8.42 44.01
C ASP A 27 4.73 -8.89 42.93
N LEU A 28 4.74 -10.20 42.65
CA LEU A 28 5.58 -10.82 41.62
C LEU A 28 5.27 -10.29 40.21
N PHE A 29 4.00 -10.16 39.83
CA PHE A 29 3.60 -9.83 38.45
C PHE A 29 3.24 -8.35 38.23
N TYR A 30 2.61 -7.67 39.19
CA TYR A 30 2.03 -6.34 38.99
C TYR A 30 2.76 -5.22 39.72
N LYS A 31 3.28 -5.45 40.94
CA LYS A 31 3.87 -4.37 41.75
C LYS A 31 5.32 -4.05 41.39
N ASN A 32 6.11 -5.08 41.11
CA ASN A 32 7.52 -4.94 40.71
C ASN A 32 7.72 -4.85 39.18
N ASN A 33 6.65 -4.47 38.46
CA ASN A 33 6.53 -4.00 37.07
C ASN A 33 7.68 -4.36 36.09
N SER A 34 7.86 -5.65 35.78
CA SER A 34 8.89 -6.07 34.80
C SER A 34 8.33 -6.66 33.51
N LEU A 35 7.02 -6.96 33.44
CA LEU A 35 6.39 -7.57 32.27
C LEU A 35 5.22 -6.71 31.82
N ASN A 36 5.43 -5.93 30.77
CA ASN A 36 4.37 -5.19 30.08
C ASN A 36 3.39 -6.16 29.39
N ASP A 37 2.25 -5.64 28.89
CA ASP A 37 1.29 -6.46 28.13
C ASP A 37 1.96 -7.08 26.87
N PRO A 38 2.07 -8.42 26.79
CA PRO A 38 2.73 -9.09 25.67
C PRO A 38 1.99 -8.87 24.33
N LEU A 39 0.72 -8.47 24.36
CA LEU A 39 -0.05 -8.14 23.16
C LEU A 39 0.57 -6.97 22.38
N ILE A 40 1.26 -6.05 23.06
CA ILE A 40 1.94 -4.93 22.39
C ILE A 40 3.05 -5.46 21.48
N LEU A 41 3.88 -6.37 21.97
CA LEU A 41 4.97 -6.99 21.21
C LEU A 41 4.42 -7.80 20.03
N ILE A 42 3.38 -8.60 20.25
CA ILE A 42 2.74 -9.40 19.19
C ILE A 42 2.12 -8.51 18.12
N ASN A 43 1.41 -7.46 18.52
CA ASN A 43 0.79 -6.52 17.59
C ASN A 43 1.84 -5.76 16.78
N GLN A 44 2.96 -5.37 17.41
CA GLN A 44 4.09 -4.74 16.72
C GLN A 44 4.74 -5.71 15.72
N GLN A 45 4.99 -6.96 16.11
CA GLN A 45 5.53 -7.99 15.23
C GLN A 45 4.65 -8.22 14.00
N ASN A 46 3.34 -8.32 14.20
CA ASN A 46 2.39 -8.51 13.11
C ASN A 46 2.37 -7.31 12.14
N LYS A 47 2.46 -6.08 12.66
CA LYS A 47 2.59 -4.87 11.82
C LYS A 47 3.86 -4.91 10.98
N ILE A 48 5.02 -5.18 11.60
CA ILE A 48 6.30 -5.28 10.89
C ILE A 48 6.27 -6.37 9.83
N LEU A 49 5.69 -7.54 10.12
CA LEU A 49 5.53 -8.62 9.14
C LEU A 49 4.67 -8.22 7.94
N ASN A 50 3.60 -7.44 8.16
CA ASN A 50 2.77 -6.92 7.08
C ASN A 50 3.56 -5.95 6.19
N ASP A 51 4.39 -5.08 6.78
CA ASP A 51 5.29 -4.19 6.06
C ASP A 51 6.33 -4.96 5.23
N ILE A 52 6.97 -5.99 5.81
CA ILE A 52 7.91 -6.88 5.09
C ILE A 52 7.24 -7.52 3.88
N LYS A 53 6.05 -8.10 4.08
CA LYS A 53 5.30 -8.78 3.00
C LYS A 53 4.95 -7.79 1.89
N PHE A 54 4.44 -6.61 2.26
CA PHE A 54 4.09 -5.56 1.32
C PHE A 54 5.30 -5.12 0.49
N ILE A 55 6.40 -4.72 1.14
CA ILE A 55 7.55 -4.12 0.44
C ILE A 55 8.31 -5.15 -0.40
N SER A 56 8.40 -6.40 0.07
CA SER A 56 9.01 -7.50 -0.68
C SER A 56 8.21 -7.82 -1.94
N HIS A 57 6.87 -7.81 -1.83
CA HIS A 57 5.99 -8.05 -2.97
C HIS A 57 6.10 -6.94 -4.01
N ILE A 58 6.19 -5.67 -3.58
CA ILE A 58 6.40 -4.55 -4.48
C ILE A 58 7.67 -4.67 -5.28
N LYS A 59 8.77 -4.96 -4.59
CA LYS A 59 10.07 -5.17 -5.20
C LYS A 59 10.05 -6.30 -6.22
N TYR A 60 9.34 -7.39 -5.90
CA TYR A 60 9.15 -8.53 -6.81
C TYR A 60 8.40 -8.12 -8.09
N ILE A 61 7.27 -7.41 -7.97
CA ILE A 61 6.49 -6.99 -9.14
C ILE A 61 7.29 -6.05 -10.04
N TYR A 62 8.00 -5.05 -9.47
CA TYR A 62 8.85 -4.17 -10.28
C TYR A 62 9.94 -4.95 -11.02
N ASN A 63 10.58 -5.92 -10.36
CA ASN A 63 11.55 -6.81 -11.01
C ASN A 63 10.94 -7.60 -12.17
N LEU A 64 9.76 -8.20 -11.98
CA LEU A 64 9.08 -8.93 -13.04
C LEU A 64 8.83 -8.06 -14.27
N ILE A 65 8.35 -6.84 -14.06
CA ILE A 65 8.01 -5.92 -15.16
C ILE A 65 9.27 -5.44 -15.87
N ILE A 66 10.31 -5.08 -15.11
CA ILE A 66 11.61 -4.71 -15.69
C ILE A 66 12.16 -5.86 -16.53
N SER A 67 12.13 -7.09 -16.01
CA SER A 67 12.59 -8.28 -16.74
C SER A 67 11.77 -8.50 -18.00
N TYR A 68 10.43 -8.42 -17.90
CA TYR A 68 9.54 -8.58 -19.04
C TYR A 68 9.84 -7.59 -20.16
N ILE A 69 9.95 -6.30 -19.86
CA ILE A 69 10.21 -5.27 -20.88
C ILE A 69 11.61 -5.45 -21.48
N LYS A 70 12.60 -5.80 -20.65
CA LYS A 70 13.96 -6.09 -21.15
C LYS A 70 14.00 -7.32 -22.07
N SER A 71 13.14 -8.31 -21.87
CA SER A 71 13.02 -9.46 -22.76
C SER A 71 12.21 -9.18 -24.03
N ASN A 72 11.34 -8.17 -24.01
CA ASN A 72 10.44 -7.81 -25.12
C ASN A 72 10.72 -6.40 -25.65
N GLN A 73 12.01 -6.02 -25.73
CA GLN A 73 12.44 -4.63 -25.99
C GLN A 73 11.91 -3.99 -27.27
N LEU A 74 11.55 -4.79 -28.28
CA LEU A 74 11.08 -4.30 -29.58
C LEU A 74 9.57 -4.08 -29.63
N ASN A 75 8.80 -4.84 -28.85
CA ASN A 75 7.35 -4.79 -28.86
C ASN A 75 6.77 -5.36 -27.55
N PRO A 76 6.93 -4.65 -26.41
CA PRO A 76 6.37 -5.11 -25.16
C PRO A 76 4.85 -5.03 -25.19
N ASP A 77 4.15 -6.09 -24.77
CA ASP A 77 2.70 -6.09 -24.64
C ASP A 77 2.28 -5.68 -23.21
N PHE A 78 1.55 -4.57 -23.12
CA PHE A 78 1.08 -4.09 -21.84
C PHE A 78 -0.03 -4.96 -21.23
N ASN A 79 -0.79 -5.74 -22.01
CA ASN A 79 -1.78 -6.67 -21.43
C ASN A 79 -1.08 -7.76 -20.61
N THR A 80 0.08 -8.23 -21.06
CA THR A 80 0.93 -9.13 -20.28
C THR A 80 1.44 -8.47 -19.00
N ILE A 81 1.91 -7.21 -19.06
CA ILE A 81 2.31 -6.44 -17.87
C ILE A 81 1.14 -6.29 -16.88
N LEU A 82 -0.05 -5.97 -17.39
CA LEU A 82 -1.26 -5.82 -16.60
C LEU A 82 -1.68 -7.15 -15.96
N SER A 83 -1.52 -8.28 -16.66
CA SER A 83 -1.75 -9.62 -16.11
C SER A 83 -0.81 -9.92 -14.93
N LEU A 84 0.48 -9.64 -15.07
CA LEU A 84 1.47 -9.79 -13.99
C LEU A 84 1.10 -8.94 -12.77
N VAL A 85 0.63 -7.71 -13.00
CA VAL A 85 0.15 -6.81 -11.94
C VAL A 85 -1.13 -7.34 -11.30
N ASN A 86 -2.10 -7.80 -12.07
CA ASN A 86 -3.41 -8.23 -11.56
C ASN A 86 -3.33 -9.52 -10.73
N GLN A 87 -2.31 -10.36 -10.98
CA GLN A 87 -2.00 -11.51 -10.12
C GLN A 87 -1.49 -11.12 -8.72
N SER A 88 -1.09 -9.85 -8.53
CA SER A 88 -0.65 -9.34 -7.23
C SER A 88 -1.80 -9.23 -6.23
N LYS A 89 -1.61 -9.76 -5.01
CA LYS A 89 -2.50 -9.51 -3.86
C LYS A 89 -2.64 -8.01 -3.54
N TYR A 90 -1.64 -7.22 -3.91
CA TYR A 90 -1.58 -5.77 -3.69
C TYR A 90 -1.86 -4.95 -4.96
N SER A 91 -2.43 -5.58 -6.00
CA SER A 91 -2.79 -4.93 -7.27
C SER A 91 -3.57 -3.63 -7.06
N HIS A 92 -4.58 -3.68 -6.18
CA HIS A 92 -5.44 -2.56 -5.79
C HIS A 92 -4.74 -1.42 -5.03
N LYS A 93 -3.54 -1.62 -4.50
CA LYS A 93 -2.85 -0.62 -3.66
C LYS A 93 -1.79 0.18 -4.39
N ILE A 94 -1.28 -0.29 -5.53
CA ILE A 94 -0.01 0.25 -6.06
C ILE A 94 -0.04 0.62 -7.53
N PHE A 95 -0.85 0.00 -8.38
CA PHE A 95 -0.36 -0.08 -9.76
C PHE A 95 -0.91 0.94 -10.73
N LEU A 96 -1.74 1.90 -10.29
CA LEU A 96 -2.33 2.88 -11.20
C LEU A 96 -2.06 4.36 -10.92
N PHE A 97 -1.47 4.65 -9.76
CA PHE A 97 -1.19 6.02 -9.30
C PHE A 97 0.01 6.04 -8.38
N THR A 98 0.64 7.21 -8.27
CA THR A 98 1.77 7.39 -7.38
C THR A 98 1.32 7.19 -5.93
N THR A 99 1.90 6.20 -5.26
CA THR A 99 1.52 5.82 -3.90
C THR A 99 2.67 6.10 -2.95
N LYS A 100 2.43 6.93 -1.95
CA LYS A 100 3.43 7.21 -0.91
C LYS A 100 3.42 6.08 0.13
N TYR A 101 4.50 5.30 0.17
CA TYR A 101 4.76 4.37 1.25
C TYR A 101 5.60 5.04 2.32
N GLN A 102 5.19 4.92 3.58
CA GLN A 102 5.89 5.46 4.73
C GLN A 102 6.19 4.35 5.72
N TYR A 103 7.44 4.27 6.16
CA TYR A 103 7.84 3.45 7.31
C TYR A 103 8.68 4.30 8.26
N LYS A 104 8.13 4.59 9.45
CA LYS A 104 8.69 5.58 10.39
C LYS A 104 8.91 6.94 9.68
N SER A 105 10.13 7.47 9.72
CA SER A 105 10.52 8.72 9.05
C SER A 105 10.92 8.53 7.57
N ASN A 106 10.95 7.29 7.06
CA ASN A 106 11.35 7.01 5.69
C ASN A 106 10.15 7.01 4.75
N TYR A 107 10.33 7.62 3.59
CA TYR A 107 9.30 7.77 2.58
C TYR A 107 9.80 7.26 1.24
N VAL A 108 8.94 6.52 0.55
CA VAL A 108 9.17 6.04 -0.81
C VAL A 108 7.93 6.34 -1.63
N ASN A 109 8.12 7.05 -2.74
CA ASN A 109 7.06 7.26 -3.72
C ASN A 109 7.07 6.08 -4.68
N LEU A 110 6.15 5.14 -4.47
CA LEU A 110 5.94 4.02 -5.36
C LEU A 110 5.38 4.55 -6.68
N LEU A 111 6.00 4.12 -7.77
CA LEU A 111 5.67 4.55 -9.12
C LEU A 111 4.59 3.63 -9.73
N PRO A 112 3.64 4.20 -10.49
CA PRO A 112 2.57 3.44 -11.13
C PRO A 112 3.10 2.51 -12.23
N ILE A 113 2.44 1.37 -12.47
CA ILE A 113 2.80 0.46 -13.59
C ILE A 113 1.75 0.57 -14.65
N HIS A 114 2.06 1.44 -15.61
CA HIS A 114 1.10 1.88 -16.60
C HIS A 114 1.70 1.99 -17.99
N PRO A 115 0.91 1.76 -19.04
CA PRO A 115 1.44 1.80 -20.40
C PRO A 115 1.94 3.21 -20.70
N TYR A 116 1.35 4.22 -20.05
CA TYR A 116 1.85 5.59 -20.10
C TYR A 116 3.25 5.79 -19.55
N ALA A 117 3.60 5.03 -18.52
CA ALA A 117 4.85 5.19 -17.82
C ALA A 117 5.98 4.62 -18.69
N PHE A 118 5.69 3.52 -19.38
CA PHE A 118 6.62 2.83 -20.26
C PHE A 118 6.57 3.32 -21.71
N GLY A 119 5.59 4.14 -22.13
CA GLY A 119 5.45 4.53 -23.54
C GLY A 119 5.07 3.37 -24.44
N ILE A 120 4.35 2.39 -23.87
CA ILE A 120 3.84 1.23 -24.60
C ILE A 120 2.52 1.62 -25.21
N SER A 121 2.51 1.77 -26.54
CA SER A 121 1.27 1.91 -27.28
C SER A 121 0.45 0.64 -27.06
N GLN A 122 -0.75 0.81 -26.54
CA GLN A 122 -1.77 -0.21 -26.63
C GLN A 122 -2.72 0.20 -27.75
N ASN A 123 -3.07 -0.75 -28.62
CA ASN A 123 -4.29 -0.66 -29.43
C ASN A 123 -5.48 -0.77 -28.48
N ILE A 124 -5.70 0.29 -27.73
CA ILE A 124 -6.90 0.47 -26.94
C ILE A 124 -7.92 0.93 -27.96
N GLU A 125 -8.85 0.05 -28.29
CA GLU A 125 -10.04 0.48 -29.00
C GLU A 125 -10.57 1.75 -28.33
N GLN A 126 -10.96 2.75 -29.12
CA GLN A 126 -11.53 3.97 -28.58
C GLN A 126 -12.59 3.59 -27.53
N ASN A 127 -12.41 4.06 -26.29
CA ASN A 127 -13.29 3.84 -25.13
C ASN A 127 -13.03 2.62 -24.22
N GLN A 128 -11.90 1.91 -24.29
CA GLN A 128 -11.59 1.00 -23.18
C GLN A 128 -11.16 1.76 -21.92
N TRP A 129 -11.59 1.25 -20.77
CA TRP A 129 -11.40 1.84 -19.45
C TRP A 129 -10.63 0.89 -18.55
N VAL A 130 -9.56 1.38 -17.95
CA VAL A 130 -8.78 0.65 -16.95
C VAL A 130 -9.22 1.08 -15.57
N ASN A 131 -9.66 0.13 -14.74
CA ASN A 131 -10.10 0.43 -13.38
C ASN A 131 -8.89 0.67 -12.47
N ILE A 132 -8.80 1.88 -11.91
CA ILE A 132 -7.70 2.30 -11.04
C ILE A 132 -7.98 2.07 -9.55
N CYS A 133 -9.23 2.25 -9.13
CA CYS A 133 -9.68 2.08 -7.74
C CYS A 133 -11.06 1.40 -7.73
N LYS A 134 -11.33 0.51 -6.78
CA LYS A 134 -12.64 -0.16 -6.61
C LYS A 134 -13.00 -0.32 -5.13
N ASN A 135 -14.28 -0.18 -4.82
CA ASN A 135 -14.89 -0.47 -3.52
C ASN A 135 -14.15 0.25 -2.38
N SER A 136 -13.88 -0.45 -1.28
CA SER A 136 -13.25 0.08 -0.06
C SER A 136 -11.78 0.52 -0.21
N ASN A 137 -11.19 0.42 -1.40
CA ASN A 137 -9.78 0.79 -1.65
C ASN A 137 -9.63 2.17 -2.31
N ILE A 138 -10.72 2.93 -2.45
CA ILE A 138 -10.64 4.28 -3.02
C ILE A 138 -10.00 5.21 -1.98
N PRO A 139 -8.85 5.84 -2.27
CA PRO A 139 -8.20 6.73 -1.33
C PRO A 139 -8.87 8.12 -1.31
N ASN A 140 -8.82 8.78 -0.16
CA ASN A 140 -9.35 10.14 0.01
C ASN A 140 -8.67 11.17 -0.91
N THR A 141 -7.43 10.90 -1.30
CA THR A 141 -6.64 11.73 -2.21
C THR A 141 -5.90 10.84 -3.20
N LEU A 142 -5.87 11.24 -4.45
CA LEU A 142 -5.20 10.51 -5.53
C LEU A 142 -4.43 11.46 -6.43
N CYS A 143 -3.28 11.01 -6.93
CA CYS A 143 -2.47 11.76 -7.88
C CYS A 143 -2.16 10.89 -9.11
N ILE A 144 -2.44 11.41 -10.29
CA ILE A 144 -2.10 10.79 -11.58
C ILE A 144 -1.08 11.67 -12.29
N GLU A 145 0.03 11.07 -12.72
CA GLU A 145 1.00 11.73 -13.60
C GLU A 145 0.60 11.50 -15.06
N TRP A 146 0.35 12.59 -15.79
CA TRP A 146 0.00 12.59 -17.20
C TRP A 146 1.16 13.12 -18.03
N ASN A 147 1.77 12.25 -18.83
CA ASN A 147 2.81 12.63 -19.78
C ASN A 147 2.19 13.05 -21.13
N GLN A 148 2.07 14.35 -21.36
CA GLN A 148 1.49 14.89 -22.59
C GLN A 148 2.39 14.70 -23.83
N HIS A 149 3.65 14.29 -23.68
CA HIS A 149 4.50 13.95 -24.84
C HIS A 149 4.09 12.65 -25.52
N ILE A 150 3.32 11.81 -24.80
CA ILE A 150 2.93 10.47 -25.26
C ILE A 150 1.42 10.37 -25.42
N PHE A 151 0.63 11.07 -24.60
CA PHE A 151 -0.84 11.02 -24.63
C PHE A 151 -1.44 12.42 -24.78
N ASN A 152 -2.20 12.63 -25.85
CA ASN A 152 -2.89 13.92 -26.07
C ASN A 152 -4.17 14.05 -25.25
N LYS A 153 -4.66 12.94 -24.68
CA LYS A 153 -5.94 12.88 -23.96
C LYS A 153 -5.88 11.95 -22.75
N LEU A 154 -6.46 12.41 -21.64
CA LEU A 154 -6.68 11.62 -20.43
C LEU A 154 -8.12 11.82 -19.95
N ARG A 155 -8.82 10.72 -19.68
CA ARG A 155 -10.17 10.70 -19.12
C ARG A 155 -10.17 9.95 -17.80
N ILE A 156 -10.87 10.49 -16.81
CA ILE A 156 -11.11 9.85 -15.52
C ILE A 156 -12.61 9.65 -15.36
N ARG A 157 -13.05 8.42 -15.14
CA ARG A 157 -14.45 8.06 -14.98
C ARG A 157 -14.74 7.60 -13.57
N ILE A 158 -15.81 8.12 -13.00
CA ILE A 158 -16.45 7.58 -11.80
C ILE A 158 -17.64 6.71 -12.23
N SER A 159 -17.77 5.51 -11.67
CA SER A 159 -18.93 4.64 -11.92
C SER A 159 -20.25 5.29 -11.51
N LYS A 160 -21.34 4.98 -12.22
CA LYS A 160 -22.69 5.47 -11.90
C LYS A 160 -23.15 5.17 -10.47
N GLU A 161 -22.67 4.06 -9.90
CA GLU A 161 -23.03 3.59 -8.55
C GLU A 161 -22.15 4.19 -7.47
N SER A 162 -21.25 5.11 -7.84
CA SER A 162 -20.38 5.74 -6.88
C SER A 162 -21.13 6.74 -6.01
N ASN A 163 -20.82 6.74 -4.72
CA ASN A 163 -21.35 7.69 -3.74
C ASN A 163 -20.45 8.91 -3.51
N PHE A 164 -19.58 9.22 -4.47
CA PHE A 164 -18.58 10.27 -4.36
C PHE A 164 -18.33 10.95 -5.71
N TYR A 165 -17.76 12.15 -5.63
CA TYR A 165 -17.23 12.87 -6.78
C TYR A 165 -15.77 13.25 -6.55
N LEU A 166 -15.08 13.63 -7.64
CA LEU A 166 -13.70 14.12 -7.57
C LEU A 166 -13.68 15.64 -7.54
N ASP A 167 -13.05 16.18 -6.51
CA ASP A 167 -12.61 17.58 -6.43
C ASP A 167 -11.18 17.66 -6.96
N ILE A 168 -11.02 18.22 -8.15
CA ILE A 168 -9.75 18.26 -8.89
C ILE A 168 -9.02 19.55 -8.57
N LYS A 169 -7.85 19.43 -7.94
CA LYS A 169 -6.92 20.53 -7.69
C LYS A 169 -5.83 20.49 -8.75
N THR A 170 -6.03 21.25 -9.82
CA THR A 170 -5.03 21.39 -10.89
C THR A 170 -4.63 22.84 -11.07
N ASN A 171 -3.34 23.11 -11.02
CA ASN A 171 -2.82 24.39 -11.49
C ASN A 171 -2.78 24.32 -13.03
N ASN A 172 -3.60 25.13 -13.70
CA ASN A 172 -3.55 25.41 -15.15
C ASN A 172 -3.99 24.29 -16.14
N LEU A 173 -4.58 23.18 -15.67
CA LEU A 173 -5.19 22.19 -16.56
C LEU A 173 -6.66 22.51 -16.82
N LYS A 174 -7.05 22.55 -18.10
CA LYS A 174 -8.46 22.62 -18.49
C LYS A 174 -9.01 21.20 -18.59
N TYR A 175 -10.20 21.00 -18.04
CA TYR A 175 -10.97 19.79 -18.22
C TYR A 175 -12.44 20.14 -18.33
N ASN A 176 -13.20 19.28 -19.00
CA ASN A 176 -14.66 19.33 -19.01
C ASN A 176 -15.24 18.08 -18.34
N ILE A 177 -16.42 18.24 -17.75
CA ILE A 177 -17.14 17.14 -17.13
C ILE A 177 -18.24 16.71 -18.09
N ILE A 178 -18.27 15.42 -18.42
CA ILE A 178 -19.23 14.78 -19.31
C ILE A 178 -20.03 13.77 -18.48
N ARG A 179 -21.35 13.71 -18.69
CA ARG A 179 -22.20 12.65 -18.16
C ARG A 179 -22.53 11.68 -19.29
N GLU A 180 -22.17 10.42 -19.12
CA GLU A 180 -22.36 9.39 -20.15
C GLU A 180 -22.89 8.11 -19.50
N TYR A 181 -24.09 7.65 -19.88
CA TYR A 181 -24.75 6.46 -19.30
C TYR A 181 -24.77 6.43 -17.75
N GLY A 182 -24.93 7.61 -17.12
CA GLY A 182 -24.92 7.76 -15.66
C GLY A 182 -23.53 7.84 -15.02
N HIS A 183 -22.46 7.68 -15.79
CA HIS A 183 -21.09 7.91 -15.33
C HIS A 183 -20.73 9.40 -15.32
N LEU A 184 -19.89 9.80 -14.37
CA LEU A 184 -19.23 11.12 -14.38
C LEU A 184 -17.83 10.96 -15.00
N ILE A 185 -17.56 11.68 -16.07
CA ILE A 185 -16.29 11.61 -16.80
C ILE A 185 -15.62 12.98 -16.78
N TYR A 186 -14.41 13.05 -16.24
CA TYR A 186 -13.53 14.21 -16.27
C TYR A 186 -12.58 14.04 -17.44
N ASN A 187 -12.75 14.87 -18.47
CA ASN A 187 -12.04 14.77 -19.74
C ASN A 187 -11.00 15.89 -19.81
N PHE A 188 -9.72 15.49 -19.76
CA PHE A 188 -8.56 16.37 -19.86
C PHE A 188 -8.02 16.33 -21.28
N GLU A 189 -7.77 17.52 -21.83
CA GLU A 189 -7.24 17.70 -23.18
C GLU A 189 -5.98 18.55 -23.11
N GLN A 190 -5.00 18.24 -23.96
CA GLN A 190 -3.72 18.92 -23.93
C GLN A 190 -3.90 20.41 -24.29
N ASN A 191 -3.53 21.29 -23.36
CA ASN A 191 -3.56 22.73 -23.59
C ASN A 191 -2.35 23.17 -24.43
N SER A 192 -2.53 23.32 -25.75
CA SER A 192 -1.61 23.99 -26.70
C SER A 192 -0.19 23.38 -26.88
N ASN A 193 0.55 23.89 -27.88
CA ASN A 193 1.72 23.32 -28.58
C ASN A 193 2.96 22.87 -27.74
N ASN A 194 2.94 22.95 -26.41
CA ASN A 194 4.05 22.54 -25.55
C ASN A 194 3.61 21.39 -24.62
N PRO A 195 3.78 20.12 -25.04
CA PRO A 195 3.58 18.97 -24.16
C PRO A 195 4.50 19.04 -22.94
N GLN A 196 3.98 18.60 -21.79
CA GLN A 196 4.69 18.55 -20.51
C GLN A 196 4.14 17.42 -19.63
N ILE A 197 4.91 17.02 -18.61
CA ILE A 197 4.44 16.07 -17.58
C ILE A 197 3.63 16.85 -16.54
N GLN A 198 2.40 16.41 -16.29
CA GLN A 198 1.41 17.12 -15.46
C GLN A 198 0.90 16.21 -14.36
N THR A 199 0.90 16.67 -13.10
CA THR A 199 0.34 15.93 -11.97
C THR A 199 -1.10 16.38 -11.72
N ILE A 200 -2.06 15.48 -11.91
CA ILE A 200 -3.47 15.71 -11.62
C ILE A 200 -3.76 15.17 -10.23
N SER A 201 -3.98 16.08 -9.28
CA SER A 201 -4.33 15.73 -7.91
C SER A 201 -5.83 15.90 -7.71
N PHE A 202 -6.47 14.93 -7.07
CA PHE A 202 -7.88 15.02 -6.74
C PHE A 202 -8.18 14.47 -5.35
N LYS A 203 -9.19 15.07 -4.72
CA LYS A 203 -9.76 14.65 -3.46
C LYS A 203 -11.12 14.01 -3.73
N THR A 204 -11.38 12.86 -3.15
CA THR A 204 -12.72 12.26 -3.19
C THR A 204 -13.58 12.92 -2.12
N ASN A 205 -14.72 13.49 -2.52
CA ASN A 205 -15.72 13.99 -1.60
C ASN A 205 -16.91 13.02 -1.59
N ILE A 206 -17.14 12.43 -0.43
CA ILE A 206 -18.23 11.48 -0.18
C ILE A 206 -19.55 12.25 0.05
N ASP A 207 -20.66 11.69 -0.42
CA ASP A 207 -21.98 12.16 -0.04
C ASP A 207 -22.18 11.93 1.47
N GLU A 208 -22.65 12.96 2.18
CA GLU A 208 -22.78 13.02 3.66
C GLU A 208 -23.53 11.83 4.26
N LYS A 209 -24.37 11.17 3.47
CA LYS A 209 -25.17 10.01 3.88
C LYS A 209 -24.35 8.74 4.05
N TYR A 210 -23.12 8.69 3.54
CA TYR A 210 -22.29 7.48 3.53
C TYR A 210 -21.08 7.61 4.44
N LYS A 211 -20.73 6.50 5.11
CA LYS A 211 -19.55 6.41 5.98
C LYS A 211 -18.28 5.98 5.22
N GLU A 212 -18.44 5.34 4.07
CA GLU A 212 -17.35 4.77 3.29
C GLU A 212 -17.56 5.01 1.79
N LEU A 213 -16.45 5.16 1.05
CA LEU A 213 -16.48 5.32 -0.40
C LEU A 213 -16.85 4.00 -1.06
N ILE A 214 -17.90 4.02 -1.86
CA ILE A 214 -18.37 2.90 -2.66
C ILE A 214 -18.34 3.34 -4.12
N GLY A 215 -17.76 2.53 -4.99
CA GLY A 215 -17.73 2.79 -6.42
C GLY A 215 -16.44 2.35 -7.10
N ILE A 216 -16.22 2.87 -8.31
CA ILE A 216 -15.08 2.56 -9.15
C ILE A 216 -14.57 3.85 -9.78
N ILE A 217 -13.25 4.03 -9.77
CA ILE A 217 -12.56 5.03 -10.58
C ILE A 217 -11.86 4.28 -11.72
N SER A 218 -12.08 4.72 -12.96
CA SER A 218 -11.41 4.20 -14.15
C SER A 218 -10.68 5.31 -14.89
N ILE A 219 -9.67 4.97 -15.67
CA ILE A 219 -9.00 5.89 -16.60
C ILE A 219 -9.09 5.36 -18.03
N SER A 220 -9.09 6.29 -18.98
CA SER A 220 -8.93 6.03 -20.41
C SER A 220 -8.00 7.10 -20.97
N TYR A 221 -7.23 6.78 -22.00
CA TYR A 221 -6.23 7.68 -22.59
C TYR A 221 -6.11 7.41 -24.08
N SER A 222 -5.57 8.38 -24.81
CA SER A 222 -5.30 8.27 -26.24
C SER A 222 -3.83 8.57 -26.50
N PRO A 223 -3.05 7.63 -27.05
CA PRO A 223 -1.67 7.89 -27.41
C PRO A 223 -1.60 8.88 -28.59
N ILE A 224 -0.51 9.65 -28.66
CA ILE A 224 -0.21 10.54 -29.78
C ILE A 224 0.23 9.74 -31.01
N SER A 225 0.87 8.59 -30.77
CA SER A 225 1.33 7.67 -31.80
C SER A 225 1.03 6.23 -31.38
N ASP A 226 0.63 5.41 -32.35
CA ASP A 226 0.48 3.97 -32.15
C ASP A 226 1.83 3.25 -32.05
N THR A 227 2.95 3.96 -32.24
CA THR A 227 4.30 3.41 -32.15
C THR A 227 4.81 3.39 -30.72
N TYR A 228 5.34 2.24 -30.30
CA TYR A 228 6.07 2.07 -29.05
C TYR A 228 7.29 3.01 -28.95
N ASP A 229 7.39 3.76 -27.85
CA ASP A 229 8.55 4.62 -27.54
C ASP A 229 9.56 3.85 -26.68
N HIS A 230 10.51 3.22 -27.37
CA HIS A 230 11.60 2.48 -26.75
C HIS A 230 12.46 3.32 -25.80
N ASN A 231 12.70 4.59 -26.12
CA ASN A 231 13.54 5.46 -25.30
C ASN A 231 12.85 5.80 -23.98
N ASN A 232 11.56 6.11 -24.02
CA ASN A 232 10.77 6.32 -22.81
C ASN A 232 10.73 5.07 -21.93
N SER A 233 10.57 3.88 -22.53
CA SER A 233 10.66 2.60 -21.81
C SER A 233 11.99 2.40 -21.10
N ILE A 234 13.12 2.65 -21.78
CA ILE A 234 14.45 2.56 -21.17
C ILE A 234 14.59 3.53 -20.01
N GLN A 235 14.17 4.78 -20.19
CA GLN A 235 14.25 5.80 -19.15
C GLN A 235 13.42 5.40 -17.93
N TYR A 236 12.20 4.93 -18.15
CA TYR A 236 11.32 4.50 -17.07
C TYR A 236 11.85 3.26 -16.33
N ILE A 237 12.44 2.30 -17.03
CA ILE A 237 13.14 1.16 -16.41
C ILE A 237 14.26 1.67 -15.47
N LYS A 238 15.07 2.65 -15.89
CA LYS A 238 16.12 3.22 -15.03
C LYS A 238 15.52 3.87 -13.78
N THR A 239 14.40 4.58 -13.94
CA THR A 239 13.66 5.17 -12.81
C THR A 239 13.17 4.09 -11.83
N LEU A 240 12.57 3.01 -12.33
CA LEU A 240 12.15 1.87 -11.50
C LEU A 240 13.34 1.19 -10.80
N GLN A 241 14.47 1.01 -11.49
CA GLN A 241 15.68 0.45 -10.87
C GLN A 241 16.23 1.32 -9.74
N ASN A 242 16.16 2.65 -9.88
CA ASN A 242 16.54 3.57 -8.81
C ASN A 242 15.55 3.52 -7.64
N LEU A 243 14.24 3.50 -7.92
CA LEU A 243 13.21 3.29 -6.91
C LEU A 243 13.43 1.99 -6.13
N MET A 244 13.80 0.91 -6.82
CA MET A 244 14.12 -0.37 -6.19
C MET A 244 15.27 -0.31 -5.19
N LYS A 245 16.27 0.56 -5.41
CA LYS A 245 17.33 0.80 -4.42
C LYS A 245 16.77 1.47 -3.17
N GLN A 246 15.91 2.48 -3.32
CA GLN A 246 15.23 3.14 -2.21
C GLN A 246 14.35 2.17 -1.41
N ILE A 247 13.57 1.35 -2.11
CA ILE A 247 12.75 0.28 -1.53
C ILE A 247 13.63 -0.69 -0.74
N SER A 248 14.81 -1.06 -1.26
CA SER A 248 15.73 -1.97 -0.57
C SER A 248 16.28 -1.36 0.72
N ASN A 249 16.56 -0.06 0.74
CA ASN A 249 16.99 0.62 1.97
C ASN A 249 15.89 0.58 3.04
N VAL A 250 14.65 0.87 2.67
CA VAL A 250 13.51 0.78 3.60
C VAL A 250 13.27 -0.65 4.06
N GLN A 251 13.36 -1.62 3.15
CA GLN A 251 13.26 -3.04 3.46
C GLN A 251 14.29 -3.47 4.52
N ASN A 252 15.54 -3.01 4.42
CA ASN A 252 16.58 -3.30 5.41
C ASN A 252 16.25 -2.74 6.80
N ILE A 253 15.68 -1.53 6.86
CA ILE A 253 15.25 -0.90 8.11
C ILE A 253 14.11 -1.72 8.75
N ILE A 254 13.12 -2.13 7.97
CA ILE A 254 12.01 -2.97 8.44
C ILE A 254 12.53 -4.31 8.98
N TYR A 255 13.47 -4.96 8.28
CA TYR A 255 14.07 -6.21 8.75
C TYR A 255 14.88 -6.05 10.04
N HIS A 256 15.59 -4.93 10.19
CA HIS A 256 16.30 -4.63 11.42
C HIS A 256 15.32 -4.48 12.61
N ASP A 257 14.24 -3.74 12.43
CA ASP A 257 13.19 -3.59 13.44
C ASP A 257 12.50 -4.91 13.78
N TYR A 258 12.30 -5.78 12.78
CA TYR A 258 11.79 -7.13 12.98
C TYR A 258 12.71 -7.94 13.89
N LYS A 259 14.03 -7.90 13.65
CA LYS A 259 15.02 -8.62 14.47
C LYS A 259 15.03 -8.10 15.90
N ILE A 260 14.99 -6.79 16.10
CA ILE A 260 14.89 -6.18 17.44
C ILE A 260 13.62 -6.65 18.14
N ASN A 261 12.46 -6.62 17.46
CA ASN A 261 11.21 -7.03 18.08
C ASN A 261 11.21 -8.52 18.45
N GLN A 262 11.82 -9.38 17.62
CA GLN A 262 12.02 -10.79 17.95
C GLN A 262 12.90 -10.97 19.19
N GLN A 263 13.99 -10.20 19.33
CA GLN A 263 14.84 -10.23 20.52
C GLN A 263 14.05 -9.80 21.77
N ASN A 264 13.30 -8.71 21.69
CA ASN A 264 12.46 -8.24 22.80
C ASN A 264 11.41 -9.29 23.21
N ILE A 265 10.82 -10.02 22.24
CA ILE A 265 9.89 -11.13 22.52
C ILE A 265 10.60 -12.26 23.24
N GLN A 266 11.84 -12.59 22.86
CA GLN A 266 12.62 -13.65 23.48
C GLN A 266 13.01 -13.29 24.93
N GLU A 267 13.54 -12.09 25.14
CA GLU A 267 13.85 -11.56 26.47
C GLU A 267 12.60 -11.55 27.36
N TYR A 268 11.45 -11.12 26.82
CA TYR A 268 10.18 -11.15 27.53
C TYR A 268 9.80 -12.56 27.99
N LYS A 269 9.94 -13.57 27.12
CA LYS A 269 9.64 -14.97 27.46
C LYS A 269 10.54 -15.48 28.57
N GLU A 270 11.82 -15.18 28.53
CA GLU A 270 12.78 -15.59 29.57
C GLU A 270 12.42 -14.96 30.93
N HIS A 271 12.08 -13.67 30.95
CA HIS A 271 11.58 -13.02 32.15
C HIS A 271 10.25 -13.62 32.64
N PHE A 272 9.35 -13.97 31.73
CA PHE A 272 8.09 -14.63 32.07
C PHE A 272 8.30 -16.01 32.67
N ASP A 273 9.13 -16.85 32.06
CA ASP A 273 9.39 -18.22 32.50
C ASP A 273 10.01 -18.23 33.90
N ASN A 274 10.96 -17.34 34.17
CA ASN A 274 11.52 -17.15 35.51
C ASN A 274 10.44 -16.84 36.57
N LYS A 275 9.50 -15.94 36.25
CA LYS A 275 8.38 -15.64 37.16
C LYS A 275 7.38 -16.77 37.26
N PHE A 276 7.14 -17.48 36.17
CA PHE A 276 6.22 -18.60 36.15
C PHE A 276 6.72 -19.76 37.03
N ASP A 277 8.03 -19.98 37.09
CA ASP A 277 8.62 -20.98 37.99
C ASP A 277 8.48 -20.58 39.46
N ILE A 278 8.66 -19.30 39.81
CA ILE A 278 8.37 -18.79 41.16
C ILE A 278 6.87 -18.94 41.49
N LEU A 279 5.99 -18.66 40.53
CA LEU A 279 4.54 -18.84 40.70
C LEU A 279 4.19 -20.31 41.01
N LYS A 280 4.81 -21.29 40.34
CA LYS A 280 4.60 -22.71 40.65
C LYS A 280 4.98 -23.01 42.10
N GLN A 281 6.11 -22.49 42.58
CA GLN A 281 6.55 -22.68 43.96
C GLN A 281 5.55 -22.08 44.98
N ILE A 282 5.01 -20.89 44.71
CA ILE A 282 4.01 -20.24 45.58
C ILE A 282 2.69 -21.03 45.62
N THR A 283 2.32 -21.67 44.52
CA THR A 283 1.01 -22.36 44.37
C THR A 283 1.04 -23.85 44.73
N GLN A 284 2.21 -24.48 44.79
CA GLN A 284 2.39 -25.90 45.16
C GLN A 284 2.62 -26.11 46.67
N ASN A 285 3.24 -25.13 47.35
CA ASN A 285 3.20 -25.01 48.81
C ASN A 285 1.86 -24.42 49.24
#